data_AF-A0A852ND43-F1
#
_entry.id   AF-A0A852ND43-F1
#
_cell.length_a   1.000
_cell.length_b   1.000
_cell.length_c   1.000
_cell.angle_alpha   90.00
_cell.angle_beta   90.00
_cell.angle_gamma   90.00
#
_symmetry.space_group_name_H-M   'P 1'
#
loop_
_entity.id
_entity.type
_entity.pdbx_description
1 polymer ?
#
loop_
_entity_poly.entity_id
_entity_poly.type
_entity_poly.pdbx_seq_one_letter_code
_entity_poly.pdbx_strand_id
1 'polypeptide(L)'
;QESEELRIQALKINSKEREEKMKKDSELLRAKTELESLRKKHWKLCKNVQKYSVFKKYLEDVVRISQFEDIPELTSQYKLLVRTHKNLLQSQQGHKELTEQDKVLLEQYRAEKDTEMLQYKCQLVQLQLRFDQAQSDIPLWVRSCGNRTSKKTRKLWTIKVAIHKVFQ
;
A
#
# COMPACT_ATOMS: atom_id res chain seq x y z
N GLN A 1 -12.32 -57.61 78.69
CA GLN A 1 -11.85 -56.31 78.17
C GLN A 1 -10.71 -56.50 77.16
N GLU A 2 -9.66 -57.25 77.52
CA GLU A 2 -8.52 -57.56 76.61
C GLU A 2 -8.90 -58.25 75.28
N SER A 3 -9.88 -59.17 75.28
CA SER A 3 -10.32 -59.85 74.05
C SER A 3 -10.98 -58.91 73.04
N GLU A 4 -11.60 -57.81 73.50
CA GLU A 4 -12.26 -56.83 72.64
C GLU A 4 -11.21 -55.89 72.01
N GLU A 5 -10.19 -55.51 72.79
CA GLU A 5 -9.08 -54.66 72.35
C GLU A 5 -8.23 -55.31 71.25
N LEU A 6 -7.89 -56.60 71.41
CA LEU A 6 -7.18 -57.36 70.38
C LEU A 6 -7.98 -57.47 69.07
N ARG A 7 -9.30 -57.63 69.19
CA ARG A 7 -10.21 -57.68 68.03
C ARG A 7 -10.25 -56.33 67.29
N ILE A 8 -10.31 -55.22 68.03
CA ILE A 8 -10.27 -53.86 67.46
C ILE A 8 -8.92 -53.60 66.76
N GLN A 9 -7.81 -54.04 67.37
CA GLN A 9 -6.47 -53.85 66.81
C GLN A 9 -6.28 -54.65 65.50
N ALA A 10 -6.72 -55.91 65.47
CA ALA A 10 -6.71 -56.74 64.27
C ALA A 10 -7.56 -56.13 63.13
N LEU A 11 -8.76 -55.60 63.47
CA LEU A 11 -9.61 -54.90 62.51
C LEU A 11 -8.94 -53.63 61.94
N LYS A 12 -8.19 -52.89 62.76
CA LYS A 12 -7.46 -51.68 62.33
C LYS A 12 -6.28 -51.99 61.42
N ILE A 13 -5.57 -53.10 61.67
CA ILE A 13 -4.48 -53.55 60.78
C ILE A 13 -5.07 -53.98 59.44
N ASN A 14 -6.13 -54.80 59.46
CA ASN A 14 -6.80 -55.26 58.25
C ASN A 14 -7.36 -54.08 57.42
N SER A 15 -7.96 -53.07 58.07
CA SER A 15 -8.46 -51.89 57.37
C SER A 15 -7.34 -51.07 56.72
N LYS A 16 -6.21 -50.90 57.40
CA LYS A 16 -5.04 -50.20 56.86
C LYS A 16 -4.43 -50.94 55.66
N GLU A 17 -4.30 -52.26 55.77
CA GLU A 17 -3.78 -53.11 54.68
C GLU A 17 -4.71 -53.08 53.46
N ARG A 18 -6.03 -53.08 53.69
CA ARG A 18 -7.03 -52.91 52.63
C ARG A 18 -6.93 -51.54 51.96
N GLU A 19 -6.72 -50.47 52.73
CA GLU A 19 -6.55 -49.11 52.19
C GLU A 19 -5.26 -48.98 51.37
N GLU A 20 -4.14 -49.52 51.85
CA GLU A 20 -2.87 -49.56 51.12
C GLU A 20 -2.99 -50.37 49.82
N LYS A 21 -3.70 -51.49 49.86
CA LYS A 21 -4.01 -52.28 48.65
C LYS A 21 -4.84 -51.47 47.66
N MET A 22 -5.89 -50.76 48.11
CA MET A 22 -6.69 -49.90 47.25
C MET A 22 -5.87 -48.77 46.61
N LYS A 23 -4.94 -48.15 47.36
CA LYS A 23 -4.03 -47.12 46.83
C LYS A 23 -3.14 -47.70 45.72
N LYS A 24 -2.49 -48.83 45.97
CA LYS A 24 -1.67 -49.52 44.97
C LYS A 24 -2.46 -49.92 43.73
N ASP A 25 -3.68 -50.45 43.90
CA ASP A 25 -4.56 -50.81 42.79
C ASP A 25 -4.97 -49.58 41.96
N SER A 26 -5.22 -48.43 42.62
CA SER A 26 -5.54 -47.17 41.93
C SER A 26 -4.37 -46.59 41.15
N GLU A 27 -3.15 -46.68 41.70
CA GLU A 27 -1.91 -46.26 41.04
C GLU A 27 -1.59 -47.18 39.86
N LEU A 28 -1.76 -48.49 40.04
CA LEU A 28 -1.61 -49.48 38.97
C LEU A 28 -2.57 -49.18 37.81
N LEU A 29 -3.83 -48.85 38.12
CA LEU A 29 -4.82 -48.50 37.10
C LEU A 29 -4.41 -47.23 36.34
N ARG A 30 -3.94 -46.20 37.05
CA ARG A 30 -3.43 -44.96 36.45
C ARG A 30 -2.21 -45.20 35.55
N ALA A 31 -1.25 -45.98 36.02
CA ALA A 31 -0.06 -46.32 35.24
C ALA A 31 -0.44 -47.10 33.96
N LYS A 32 -1.42 -48.02 34.05
CA LYS A 32 -1.92 -48.77 32.89
C LYS A 32 -2.58 -47.84 31.86
N THR A 33 -3.42 -46.90 32.28
CA THR A 33 -4.08 -45.97 31.35
C THR A 33 -3.08 -45.01 30.69
N GLU A 34 -2.10 -44.52 31.44
CA GLU A 34 -1.01 -43.70 30.91
C GLU A 34 -0.18 -44.47 29.87
N LEU A 35 0.17 -45.72 30.17
CA LEU A 35 0.91 -46.60 29.27
C LEU A 35 0.15 -46.85 27.95
N GLU A 36 -1.16 -47.10 28.01
CA GLU A 36 -1.99 -47.21 26.81
C GLU A 36 -2.03 -45.90 26.00
N SER A 37 -2.12 -44.75 26.67
CA SER A 37 -2.10 -43.46 26.01
C SER A 37 -0.77 -43.22 25.28
N LEU A 38 0.35 -43.60 25.91
CA LEU A 38 1.69 -43.52 25.34
C LEU A 38 1.86 -44.47 24.15
N ARG A 39 1.37 -45.72 24.26
CA ARG A 39 1.36 -46.67 23.14
C ARG A 39 0.59 -46.13 21.94
N LYS A 40 -0.58 -45.52 22.16
CA LYS A 40 -1.37 -44.89 21.09
C LYS A 40 -0.60 -43.72 20.43
N LYS A 41 0.07 -42.88 21.23
CA LYS A 41 0.91 -41.78 20.72
C LYS A 41 2.09 -42.31 19.90
N HIS A 42 2.81 -43.30 20.43
CA HIS A 42 3.94 -43.94 19.75
C HIS A 42 3.52 -44.55 18.41
N TRP A 43 2.40 -45.29 18.39
CA TRP A 43 1.87 -45.86 17.15
C TRP A 43 1.54 -44.79 16.10
N LYS A 44 0.91 -43.67 16.50
CA LYS A 44 0.65 -42.54 15.59
C LYS A 44 1.95 -41.95 15.03
N LEU A 45 2.98 -41.78 15.88
CA LEU A 45 4.28 -41.28 15.46
C LEU A 45 4.97 -42.25 14.47
N CYS A 46 5.00 -43.55 14.77
CA CYS A 46 5.55 -44.55 13.85
C CYS A 46 4.86 -44.53 12.49
N LYS A 47 3.52 -44.45 12.46
CA LYS A 47 2.76 -44.35 11.22
C LYS A 47 3.14 -43.10 10.42
N ASN A 48 3.32 -41.97 11.11
CA ASN A 48 3.75 -40.73 10.47
C ASN A 48 5.18 -40.85 9.93
N VAL A 49 6.13 -41.39 10.71
CA VAL A 49 7.51 -41.59 10.28
C VAL A 49 7.57 -42.48 9.03
N GLN A 50 6.80 -43.57 9.02
CA GLN A 50 6.69 -44.43 7.83
C GLN A 50 6.12 -43.68 6.63
N LYS A 51 5.04 -42.92 6.81
CA LYS A 51 4.45 -42.09 5.74
C LYS A 51 5.45 -41.10 5.16
N TYR A 52 6.25 -40.46 6.01
CA TYR A 52 7.20 -39.43 5.58
C TYR A 52 8.57 -39.97 5.12
N SER A 53 8.83 -41.26 5.31
CA SER A 53 10.09 -41.90 4.91
C SER A 53 10.36 -41.81 3.40
N VAL A 54 9.31 -41.83 2.58
CA VAL A 54 9.42 -41.69 1.12
C VAL A 54 9.96 -40.30 0.75
N PHE A 55 9.44 -39.25 1.40
CA PHE A 55 9.91 -37.88 1.17
C PHE A 55 11.34 -37.67 1.68
N LYS A 56 11.69 -38.29 2.80
CA LYS A 56 13.07 -38.26 3.30
C LYS A 56 14.04 -38.85 2.27
N LYS A 57 13.76 -40.05 1.74
CA LYS A 57 14.58 -40.67 0.69
C LYS A 57 14.69 -39.82 -0.56
N TYR A 58 13.57 -39.25 -1.00
CA TYR A 58 13.57 -38.32 -2.13
C TYR A 58 14.48 -37.11 -1.88
N LEU A 59 14.41 -36.49 -0.70
CA LEU A 59 15.27 -35.36 -0.35
C LEU A 59 16.75 -35.76 -0.28
N GLU A 60 17.06 -36.94 0.25
CA GLU A 60 18.42 -37.50 0.23
C GLU A 60 18.91 -37.71 -1.20
N ASP A 61 18.07 -38.23 -2.10
CA ASP A 61 18.39 -38.37 -3.52
C ASP A 61 18.62 -37.02 -4.20
N VAL A 62 17.79 -36.02 -3.91
CA VAL A 62 17.93 -34.65 -4.44
C VAL A 62 19.23 -34.02 -3.96
N VAL A 63 19.56 -34.13 -2.67
CA VAL A 63 20.84 -33.65 -2.13
C VAL A 63 22.00 -34.35 -2.85
N ARG A 64 21.94 -35.67 -3.03
CA ARG A 64 22.99 -36.43 -3.73
C ARG A 64 23.26 -35.97 -5.17
N ILE A 65 22.23 -35.57 -5.92
CA ILE A 65 22.37 -35.12 -7.31
C ILE A 65 22.60 -33.61 -7.46
N SER A 66 22.53 -32.85 -6.37
CA SER A 66 22.63 -31.39 -6.38
C SER A 66 23.91 -30.91 -5.70
N GLN A 67 24.08 -29.60 -5.62
CA GLN A 67 25.23 -28.95 -4.98
C GLN A 67 25.03 -28.71 -3.47
N PHE A 68 23.90 -29.12 -2.91
CA PHE A 68 23.61 -28.93 -1.49
C PHE A 68 24.35 -29.98 -0.64
N GLU A 69 24.85 -29.57 0.51
CA GLU A 69 25.59 -30.41 1.44
C GLU A 69 24.64 -31.34 2.20
N ASP A 70 23.49 -30.83 2.64
CA ASP A 70 22.49 -31.61 3.36
C ASP A 70 21.03 -31.11 3.15
N ILE A 71 20.10 -31.89 3.71
CA ILE A 71 18.66 -31.58 3.64
C ILE A 71 18.33 -30.26 4.39
N PRO A 72 18.87 -29.99 5.59
CA PRO A 72 18.75 -28.69 6.25
C PRO A 72 19.16 -27.48 5.40
N GLU A 73 20.28 -27.55 4.69
CA GLU A 73 20.77 -26.50 3.81
C GLU A 73 19.79 -26.29 2.64
N LEU A 74 19.43 -27.35 1.93
CA LEU A 74 18.42 -27.31 0.86
C LEU A 74 17.10 -26.69 1.35
N THR A 75 16.66 -27.07 2.54
CA THR A 75 15.43 -26.54 3.16
C THR A 75 15.57 -25.04 3.47
N SER A 76 16.74 -24.61 3.91
CA SER A 76 17.02 -23.21 4.24
C SER A 76 17.07 -22.35 2.98
N GLN A 77 17.72 -22.84 1.93
CA GLN A 77 17.78 -22.19 0.63
C GLN A 77 16.39 -22.09 -0.02
N TYR A 78 15.58 -23.16 0.05
CA TYR A 78 14.20 -23.12 -0.41
C TYR A 78 13.37 -22.06 0.36
N LYS A 79 13.48 -22.02 1.69
CA LYS A 79 12.80 -21.01 2.50
C LYS A 79 13.24 -19.59 2.16
N LEU A 80 14.54 -19.39 1.92
CA LEU A 80 15.08 -18.11 1.48
C LEU A 80 14.50 -17.73 0.12
N LEU A 81 14.53 -18.62 -0.86
CA LEU A 81 14.00 -18.41 -2.19
C LEU A 81 12.51 -18.02 -2.18
N VAL A 82 11.69 -18.73 -1.40
CA VAL A 82 10.26 -18.42 -1.25
C VAL A 82 10.04 -17.03 -0.65
N ARG A 83 10.82 -16.65 0.37
CA ARG A 83 10.76 -15.30 0.95
C ARG A 83 11.19 -14.24 -0.05
N THR A 84 12.31 -14.44 -0.72
CA THR A 84 12.83 -13.51 -1.73
C THR A 84 11.84 -13.33 -2.87
N HIS A 85 11.24 -14.41 -3.36
CA HIS A 85 10.22 -14.32 -4.40
C HIS A 85 9.00 -13.50 -3.93
N LYS A 86 8.50 -13.75 -2.72
CA LYS A 86 7.39 -12.98 -2.17
C LYS A 86 7.73 -11.50 -2.07
N ASN A 87 8.90 -11.16 -1.56
CA ASN A 87 9.37 -9.78 -1.42
C ASN A 87 9.52 -9.10 -2.78
N LEU A 88 10.07 -9.81 -3.77
CA LEU A 88 10.21 -9.31 -5.14
C LEU A 88 8.85 -9.01 -5.77
N LEU A 89 7.87 -9.90 -5.59
CA LEU A 89 6.53 -9.69 -6.12
C LEU A 89 5.84 -8.48 -5.48
N GLN A 90 6.00 -8.29 -4.17
CA GLN A 90 5.48 -7.11 -3.46
C GLN A 90 6.15 -5.82 -3.91
N SER A 91 7.47 -5.81 -4.03
CA SER A 91 8.21 -4.65 -4.52
C SER A 91 7.81 -4.30 -5.96
N GLN A 92 7.71 -5.30 -6.84
CA GLN A 92 7.26 -5.10 -8.21
C GLN A 92 5.86 -4.49 -8.27
N GLN A 93 4.94 -4.97 -7.42
CA GLN A 93 3.60 -4.42 -7.33
C GLN A 93 3.62 -2.95 -6.87
N GLY A 94 4.39 -2.63 -5.82
CA GLY A 94 4.54 -1.26 -5.34
C GLY A 94 5.13 -0.31 -6.39
N HIS A 95 6.11 -0.77 -7.18
CA HIS A 95 6.66 0.03 -8.28
C HIS A 95 5.64 0.30 -9.39
N LYS A 96 4.80 -0.69 -9.73
CA LYS A 96 3.72 -0.49 -10.71
C LYS A 96 2.71 0.54 -10.21
N GLU A 97 2.32 0.47 -8.94
CA GLU A 97 1.38 1.41 -8.33
C GLU A 97 1.94 2.85 -8.31
N LEU A 98 3.21 3.03 -7.92
CA LEU A 98 3.86 4.34 -7.97
C LEU A 98 3.94 4.89 -9.39
N THR A 99 4.33 4.06 -10.35
CA THR A 99 4.40 4.46 -11.76
C THR A 99 3.03 4.89 -12.29
N GLU A 100 1.96 4.21 -11.89
CA GLU A 100 0.61 4.55 -12.31
C GLU A 100 0.13 5.85 -11.65
N GLN A 101 0.47 6.08 -10.38
CA GLN A 101 0.22 7.37 -9.71
C GLN A 101 0.95 8.52 -10.41
N ASP A 102 2.22 8.35 -10.76
CA ASP A 102 3.02 9.36 -11.47
C ASP A 102 2.43 9.69 -12.84
N LYS A 103 1.94 8.69 -13.59
CA LYS A 103 1.24 8.92 -14.86
C LYS A 103 -0.02 9.77 -14.67
N VAL A 104 -0.85 9.43 -13.67
CA VAL A 104 -2.08 10.17 -13.38
C VAL A 104 -1.76 11.63 -13.03
N LEU A 105 -0.75 11.86 -12.18
CA LEU A 105 -0.27 13.20 -11.85
C LEU A 105 0.20 13.97 -13.09
N LEU A 106 0.93 13.30 -13.99
CA LEU A 106 1.43 13.92 -15.22
C LEU A 106 0.30 14.26 -16.20
N GLU A 107 -0.71 13.41 -16.32
CA GLU A 107 -1.90 13.67 -17.14
C GLU A 107 -2.71 14.84 -16.59
N GLN A 108 -2.92 14.91 -15.27
CA GLN A 108 -3.58 16.04 -14.62
C GLN A 108 -2.83 17.35 -14.86
N TYR A 109 -1.51 17.34 -14.64
CA TYR A 109 -0.67 18.52 -14.88
C TYR A 109 -0.74 18.98 -16.34
N ARG A 110 -0.69 18.04 -17.29
CA ARG A 110 -0.83 18.35 -18.72
C ARG A 110 -2.17 18.99 -19.03
N ALA A 111 -3.27 18.42 -18.53
CA ALA A 111 -4.62 18.95 -18.74
C ALA A 111 -4.77 20.37 -18.15
N GLU A 112 -4.18 20.63 -16.98
CA GLU A 112 -4.15 21.96 -16.38
C GLU A 112 -3.39 22.95 -17.27
N LYS A 113 -2.19 22.58 -17.74
CA LYS A 113 -1.40 23.44 -18.63
C LYS A 113 -2.04 23.69 -19.97
N ASP A 114 -2.72 22.70 -20.55
CA ASP A 114 -3.47 22.87 -21.79
C ASP A 114 -4.63 23.84 -21.60
N THR A 115 -5.32 23.77 -20.45
CA THR A 115 -6.40 24.69 -20.10
C THR A 115 -5.88 26.12 -19.92
N GLU A 116 -4.76 26.29 -19.21
CA GLU A 116 -4.09 27.58 -19.03
C GLU A 116 -3.64 28.18 -20.38
N MET A 117 -3.07 27.35 -21.27
CA MET A 117 -2.66 27.76 -22.60
C MET A 117 -3.86 28.22 -23.46
N LEU A 118 -4.97 27.51 -23.40
CA LEU A 118 -6.21 27.91 -24.07
C LEU A 118 -6.72 29.24 -23.53
N GLN A 119 -6.66 29.46 -22.22
CA GLN A 119 -7.03 30.74 -21.61
C GLN A 119 -6.15 31.89 -22.12
N TYR A 120 -4.82 31.71 -22.13
CA TYR A 120 -3.90 32.72 -22.67
C TYR A 120 -4.13 33.00 -24.15
N LYS A 121 -4.42 31.96 -24.95
CA LYS A 121 -4.77 32.13 -26.36
C LYS A 121 -6.04 32.97 -26.54
N CYS A 122 -7.07 32.72 -25.73
CA CYS A 122 -8.29 33.52 -25.73
C CYS A 122 -8.00 34.99 -25.36
N GLN A 123 -7.18 35.23 -24.33
CA GLN A 123 -6.79 36.58 -23.95
C GLN A 123 -6.01 37.31 -25.06
N LEU A 124 -5.09 36.61 -25.73
CA LEU A 124 -4.35 37.13 -26.88
C LEU A 124 -5.29 37.56 -28.01
N VAL A 125 -6.27 36.74 -28.36
CA VAL A 125 -7.25 37.07 -29.41
C VAL A 125 -8.08 38.30 -29.00
N GLN A 126 -8.50 38.40 -27.73
CA GLN A 126 -9.23 39.58 -27.24
C GLN A 126 -8.37 40.85 -27.29
N LEU A 127 -7.09 40.74 -26.93
CA LEU A 127 -6.17 41.88 -26.97
C LEU A 127 -5.91 42.33 -28.41
N GLN A 128 -5.74 41.39 -29.33
CA GLN A 128 -5.61 41.68 -30.76
C GLN A 128 -6.84 42.41 -31.29
N LEU A 129 -8.05 41.94 -30.96
CA LEU A 129 -9.29 42.60 -31.39
C LEU A 129 -9.37 44.06 -30.88
N ARG A 130 -9.01 44.30 -29.62
CA ARG A 130 -8.97 45.66 -29.05
C ARG A 130 -7.93 46.53 -29.73
N PHE A 131 -6.78 45.95 -30.05
CA PHE A 131 -5.71 46.64 -30.77
C PHE A 131 -6.17 47.05 -32.18
N ASP A 132 -6.75 46.12 -32.93
CA ASP A 132 -7.27 46.37 -34.28
C ASP A 132 -8.38 47.44 -34.25
N GLN A 133 -9.27 47.39 -33.25
CA GLN A 133 -10.31 48.39 -33.06
C GLN A 133 -9.71 49.77 -32.77
N ALA A 134 -8.78 49.87 -31.81
CA ALA A 134 -8.09 51.12 -31.50
C ALA A 134 -7.35 51.67 -32.73
N GLN A 135 -6.71 50.80 -33.52
CA GLN A 135 -6.04 51.19 -34.76
C GLN A 135 -7.03 51.72 -35.81
N SER A 136 -8.21 51.12 -35.92
CA SER A 136 -9.28 51.60 -36.81
C SER A 136 -9.89 52.95 -36.38
N ASP A 137 -9.83 53.27 -35.10
CA ASP A 137 -10.34 54.54 -34.54
C ASP A 137 -9.35 55.71 -34.76
N ILE A 138 -8.05 55.43 -34.96
CA ILE A 138 -7.01 56.47 -35.15
C ILE A 138 -7.35 57.41 -36.31
N PRO A 139 -7.69 56.96 -37.54
CA PRO A 139 -8.04 57.86 -38.64
C PRO A 139 -9.27 58.72 -38.36
N LEU A 140 -10.29 58.15 -37.70
CA LEU A 140 -11.50 58.88 -37.30
C LEU A 140 -11.16 59.98 -36.29
N TRP A 141 -10.33 59.67 -35.31
CA TRP A 141 -9.87 60.62 -34.31
C TRP A 141 -9.00 61.73 -34.91
N VAL A 142 -8.03 61.36 -35.77
CA VAL A 142 -7.16 62.31 -36.49
C VAL A 142 -8.00 63.28 -37.34
N ARG A 143 -9.00 62.78 -38.07
CA ARG A 143 -9.93 63.62 -38.85
C ARG A 143 -10.76 64.54 -37.96
N SER A 144 -11.26 64.04 -36.82
CA SER A 144 -12.04 64.83 -35.85
C SER A 144 -11.23 65.97 -35.25
N CYS A 145 -9.99 65.70 -34.84
CA CYS A 145 -9.05 66.71 -34.34
C CYS A 145 -8.70 67.73 -35.43
N GLY A 146 -8.33 67.29 -36.64
CA GLY A 146 -8.01 68.18 -37.76
C GLY A 146 -9.17 69.12 -38.14
N ASN A 147 -10.40 68.61 -38.18
CA ASN A 147 -11.60 69.40 -38.44
C ASN A 147 -11.84 70.47 -37.38
N ARG A 148 -11.61 70.17 -36.09
CA ARG A 148 -11.73 71.17 -35.01
C ARG A 148 -10.69 72.28 -35.15
N THR A 149 -9.45 71.93 -35.47
CA THR A 149 -8.36 72.89 -35.65
C THR A 149 -8.65 73.80 -36.85
N SER A 150 -9.04 73.23 -38.01
CA SER A 150 -9.44 74.00 -39.20
C SER A 150 -10.58 74.99 -38.91
N LYS A 151 -11.62 74.56 -38.19
CA LYS A 151 -12.71 75.45 -37.76
C LYS A 151 -12.23 76.61 -36.88
N LYS A 152 -11.32 76.35 -35.92
CA LYS A 152 -10.73 77.40 -35.07
C LYS A 152 -9.87 78.37 -35.86
N THR A 153 -8.98 77.86 -36.74
CA THR A 153 -8.14 78.69 -37.61
C THR A 153 -8.99 79.56 -38.54
N ARG A 154 -10.08 79.01 -39.10
CA ARG A 154 -11.02 79.78 -39.92
C ARG A 154 -11.64 80.93 -39.13
N LYS A 155 -12.13 80.68 -37.91
CA LYS A 155 -12.68 81.73 -37.03
C LYS A 155 -11.64 82.82 -36.71
N LEU A 156 -10.42 82.43 -36.36
CA LEU A 156 -9.31 83.35 -36.09
C LEU A 156 -8.98 84.21 -37.32
N TRP A 157 -8.94 83.60 -38.51
CA TRP A 157 -8.71 84.32 -39.76
C TRP A 157 -9.82 85.33 -40.04
N THR A 158 -11.09 84.96 -39.86
CA THR A 158 -12.23 85.88 -40.00
C THR A 158 -12.12 87.07 -39.03
N ILE A 159 -11.79 86.83 -37.76
CA ILE A 159 -11.59 87.89 -36.77
C ILE A 159 -10.44 88.81 -37.18
N LYS A 160 -9.31 88.26 -37.62
CA LYS A 160 -8.14 89.03 -38.08
C LYS A 160 -8.50 89.94 -39.27
N VAL A 161 -9.25 89.43 -40.24
CA VAL A 161 -9.73 90.22 -41.39
C VAL A 161 -10.72 91.29 -40.95
N ALA A 162 -11.64 90.99 -40.03
CA ALA A 162 -12.60 91.98 -39.51
C ALA A 162 -11.89 93.10 -38.75
N ILE A 163 -10.91 92.78 -37.90
CA ILE A 163 -10.05 93.77 -37.24
C ILE A 163 -9.33 94.62 -38.29
N HIS A 164 -8.69 94.01 -39.28
CA HIS A 164 -8.01 94.76 -40.34
C HIS A 164 -8.95 95.73 -41.07
N LYS A 165 -10.20 95.34 -41.32
CA LYS A 165 -11.23 96.19 -41.94
C LYS A 165 -11.75 97.33 -41.05
N VAL A 166 -11.59 97.25 -39.73
CA VAL A 166 -12.06 98.28 -38.78
C VAL A 166 -10.96 99.29 -38.45
N PHE A 167 -9.69 98.87 -38.55
CA PHE A 167 -8.52 99.70 -38.24
C PHE A 167 -7.77 100.19 -39.50
N GLN A 168 -8.36 100.01 -40.69
CA GLN A 168 -8.00 100.67 -41.95
C GLN A 168 -9.17 101.54 -42.40
#